data_AF-A0A2K2FNK7-F1
#
_entry.id   AF-A0A2K2FNK7-F1
#
_cell.length_a   1.000
_cell.length_b   1.000
_cell.length_c   1.000
_cell.angle_alpha   90.00
_cell.angle_beta   90.00
_cell.angle_gamma   90.00
#
_symmetry.space_group_name_H-M   'P 1'
#
loop_
_entity.id
_entity.type
_entity.pdbx_description
1 polymer ?
#
loop_
_entity_poly.entity_id
_entity_poly.type
_entity_poly.pdbx_seq_one_letter_code
_entity_poly.pdbx_strand_id
1 'polypeptide(L)' 'MKEERVLTLDNYEYGVVVNALNELRNDLIKDDKPTDAVDELLLKTIDAPTRKQKRRSYNEAR' A
#
# COMPACT_ATOMS: atom_id res chain seq x y z
N MET A 1 13.85 -9.52 19.74
CA MET A 1 13.69 -9.70 18.28
C MET A 1 12.50 -8.87 17.87
N LYS A 2 12.60 -8.02 16.84
CA LYS A 2 11.41 -7.31 16.32
C LYS A 2 10.61 -8.33 15.50
N GLU A 3 9.34 -8.52 15.83
CA GLU A 3 8.45 -9.37 15.05
C GLU A 3 7.99 -8.59 13.81
N GLU A 4 8.29 -9.12 12.63
CA GLU A 4 7.85 -8.56 11.35
C GLU A 4 6.79 -9.47 10.74
N ARG A 5 5.80 -8.87 10.07
CA ARG A 5 4.74 -9.60 9.35
C ARG A 5 4.77 -9.20 7.88
N VAL A 6 4.67 -10.18 7.00
CA VAL A 6 4.59 -9.96 5.55
C VAL A 6 3.14 -10.11 5.10
N LEU A 7 2.59 -9.07 4.48
CA LEU A 7 1.27 -9.08 3.85
C LEU A 7 1.47 -9.03 2.33
N THR A 8 0.76 -9.90 1.60
CA THR A 8 0.68 -9.82 0.13
C THR A 8 -0.70 -9.28 -0.21
N LEU A 9 -0.74 -8.19 -0.96
CA LEU A 9 -1.97 -7.51 -1.36
C LEU A 9 -2.11 -7.60 -2.88
N ASP A 10 -3.33 -7.83 -3.37
CA ASP A 10 -3.67 -7.59 -4.76
C ASP A 10 -3.84 -6.07 -5.04
N ASN A 11 -4.10 -5.70 -6.29
CA ASN A 11 -4.25 -4.29 -6.67
C ASN A 11 -5.44 -3.61 -5.97
N TYR A 12 -6.51 -4.35 -5.68
CA TYR A 12 -7.69 -3.83 -5.02
C TYR A 12 -7.43 -3.65 -3.52
N GLU A 13 -6.90 -4.69 -2.86
CA GLU A 13 -6.53 -4.66 -1.45
C GLU A 13 -5.48 -3.56 -1.18
N TYR A 14 -4.51 -3.40 -2.07
CA TYR A 14 -3.54 -2.30 -2.02
C TYR A 14 -4.23 -0.93 -2.03
N GLY A 15 -5.20 -0.73 -2.94
CA GLY A 15 -5.97 0.50 -3.02
C GLY A 15 -6.79 0.76 -1.74
N VAL A 16 -7.40 -0.29 -1.19
CA VAL A 16 -8.16 -0.21 0.07
C VAL A 16 -7.25 0.20 1.23
N VAL A 17 -6.07 -0.42 1.36
CA VAL A 17 -5.10 -0.10 2.43
C VAL A 17 -4.61 1.34 2.31
N VAL A 18 -4.23 1.78 1.11
CA VAL A 18 -3.77 3.16 0.89
C VAL A 18 -4.88 4.17 1.21
N ASN A 19 -6.11 3.90 0.77
CA ASN A 19 -7.24 4.79 1.06
C ASN A 19 -7.54 4.87 2.56
N ALA A 20 -7.58 3.73 3.25
CA ALA A 20 -7.83 3.69 4.69
C ALA A 20 -6.76 4.43 5.50
N LEU A 21 -5.47 4.27 5.14
CA LEU A 21 -4.38 5.00 5.78
C LEU A 21 -4.47 6.51 5.50
N ASN A 22 -4.87 6.91 4.30
CA ASN A 22 -5.06 8.32 3.95
C ASN A 22 -6.25 8.95 4.68
N GLU A 23 -7.37 8.23 4.82
CA GLU A 23 -8.51 8.66 5.62
C GLU A 23 -8.12 8.85 7.09
N LEU A 24 -7.42 7.87 7.67
CA LEU A 24 -6.92 7.97 9.04
C LEU A 24 -5.99 9.17 9.24
N ARG A 25 -5.07 9.41 8.28
CA ARG A 25 -4.19 10.58 8.30
C ARG A 25 -5.01 11.88 8.30
N ASN A 26 -6.02 11.99 7.44
CA ASN A 26 -6.86 13.17 7.36
C ASN A 26 -7.62 13.42 8.67
N ASP A 27 -8.09 12.38 9.34
CA ASP A 27 -8.79 12.51 10.61
C ASP A 27 -7.84 12.91 11.75
N LEU A 28 -6.62 12.37 11.79
CA LEU A 28 -5.60 12.81 12.75
C LEU A 28 -5.21 14.28 12.54
N ILE A 29 -5.11 14.74 11.28
CA ILE A 29 -4.86 16.15 10.97
C ILE A 29 -6.01 17.04 11.47
N LYS A 30 -7.27 16.63 11.27
CA LYS A 30 -8.43 17.38 11.78
C LYS A 30 -8.42 17.49 13.31
N ASP A 31 -7.94 16.44 13.97
CA ASP A 31 -7.83 16.36 15.43
C ASP A 31 -6.56 17.04 15.99
N ASP A 32 -5.72 17.67 15.16
CA ASP A 32 -4.40 18.24 15.51
C ASP A 32 -3.48 17.22 16.23
N LYS A 33 -3.57 15.96 15.79
CA LYS A 33 -2.79 14.83 16.31
C LYS A 33 -1.60 14.52 15.39
N PRO A 34 -0.51 13.96 15.96
CA PRO A 34 0.64 13.57 15.16
C PRO A 34 0.30 12.48 14.14
N THR A 35 0.78 12.64 12.90
CA THR A 35 0.57 11.71 11.79
C THR A 35 1.78 10.86 11.45
N ASP A 36 2.93 11.08 12.10
CA ASP A 36 4.23 10.49 11.73
C ASP A 36 4.16 8.96 11.53
N ALA A 37 3.45 8.27 12.43
CA ALA A 37 3.27 6.82 12.36
C ALA A 37 2.48 6.39 11.12
N VAL A 38 1.45 7.14 10.73
CA VAL A 38 0.64 6.86 9.54
C VAL A 38 1.39 7.23 8.27
N ASP A 39 2.12 8.34 8.29
CA ASP A 39 2.95 8.79 7.18
C ASP A 39 4.05 7.77 6.86
N GLU A 40 4.72 7.21 7.87
CA GLU A 40 5.67 6.11 7.70
C GLU A 40 5.05 4.85 7.07
N LEU A 41 3.82 4.50 7.47
CA LEU A 41 3.11 3.34 6.92
C LEU A 41 2.68 3.58 5.47
N LEU A 42 2.23 4.80 5.13
CA LEU A 42 1.92 5.18 3.76
C LEU A 42 3.15 5.08 2.87
N LEU A 43 4.28 5.63 3.30
CA LEU A 43 5.56 5.54 2.59
C LEU A 43 5.97 4.07 2.36
N LYS A 44 5.97 3.25 3.42
CA LYS A 44 6.28 1.82 3.32
C LYS A 44 5.34 1.06 2.38
N THR A 45 4.06 1.42 2.38
CA THR A 45 3.06 0.79 1.51
C THR A 45 3.29 1.19 0.04
N ILE A 46 3.55 2.46 -0.24
CA ILE A 46 3.79 2.97 -1.60
C ILE A 46 5.09 2.43 -2.19
N ASP A 47 6.14 2.34 -1.38
CA ASP A 47 7.44 1.80 -1.79
C ASP A 47 7.46 0.26 -1.86
N ALA A 48 6.39 -0.41 -1.44
CA ALA A 48 6.33 -1.86 -1.45
C ALA A 48 6.48 -2.39 -2.90
N PRO A 49 7.37 -3.36 -3.14
CA PRO A 49 7.65 -3.83 -4.49
C PRO A 49 6.42 -4.54 -5.08
N THR A 50 5.97 -4.09 -6.24
CA THR A 50 4.91 -4.77 -6.99
C THR A 50 5.48 -5.99 -7.71
N ARG A 51 4.92 -7.17 -7.43
CA ARG A 51 5.17 -8.36 -8.27
C ARG A 51 4.37 -8.19 -9.56
N LYS A 52 4.94 -7.50 -10.55
CA LYS A 52 4.36 -7.42 -11.90
C LYS A 52 4.13 -8.85 -12.42
N GLN A 53 2.88 -9.31 -12.46
CA GLN A 53 2.53 -10.47 -13.26
C GLN A 53 2.96 -10.15 -14.69
N LYS A 54 3.95 -10.89 -15.23
CA LYS A 54 4.27 -10.85 -16.67
C LYS A 54 2.96 -11.13 -17.41
N ARG A 55 2.33 -10.10 -17.97
CA ARG A 55 1.32 -10.28 -19.00
C ARG A 55 2.01 -11.08 -20.10
N ARG A 56 1.68 -12.37 -20.26
CA ARG A 56 2.07 -13.15 -21.43
C ARG A 56 1.53 -12.37 -22.63
N SER A 57 2.42 -11.76 -23.41
CA SER A 57 2.07 -11.27 -24.72
C SER A 57 1.65 -12.47 -25.55
N TYR A 58 0.35 -12.67 -25.74
CA TYR A 58 -0.20 -13.48 -26.83
C TYR A 58 0.05 -12.70 -28.12
N ASN A 59 1.30 -12.67 -28.57
CA ASN A 59 1.68 -12.28 -29.92
C ASN A 59 2.60 -13.38 -30.44
N GLU A 60 1.99 -14.45 -30.95
CA GLU A 60 2.49 -15.23 -32.07
C GLU A 60 1.39 -16.22 -32.48
N ALA A 61 1.12 -16.28 -33.78
CA ALA A 61 0.10 -17.04 -34.50
C ALA A 61 -1.30 -16.38 -34.63
N ARG A 62 -1.45 -15.46 -35.58
CA ARG A 62 -2.20 -15.75 -36.81
C ARG A 62 -1.88 -14.78 -37.94
#